data_AF-D0W6J7-F1
#
_entry.id   AF-D0W6J7-F1
#
_cell.length_a   1.000
_cell.length_b   1.000
_cell.length_c   1.000
_cell.angle_alpha   90.00
_cell.angle_beta   90.00
_cell.angle_gamma   90.00
#
_symmetry.space_group_name_H-M   'P 1'
#
loop_
_entity.id
_entity.type
_entity.pdbx_description
1 polymer ?
#
loop_
_entity_poly.entity_id
_entity_poly.type
_entity_poly.pdbx_seq_one_letter_code
_entity_poly.pdbx_strand_id
1 'polypeptide(L)'
;MVEDCVNAVGVDVNTASVPLLARISGLNQTLAQNIVAYRDENGAFDSRKKLLKVPRLGEKTFEQAAGFLRINGGKEPLDASAVHPEAYPVVAKMLAQQGITAAELIGNRERVKQIKASDFTDERFGLPTILDILSELEKPGRDPRGAFQTASFAEGIHEISDLQVGMILEGVVSNVANFGAFVDIGVHQDGLVHISALSNKFVQDPREVVKAGDVVKVKVLEVDAARKRIALTMRLDDEPGGAKHKMPYENRSRERTAGRKPQRNDRAPANSAMADAFAKLKR
;
A
#
# COMPACT_ATOMS: atom_id res chain seq x y z
N MET A 1 10.87 -4.70 3.39
CA MET A 1 9.81 -3.70 3.12
C MET A 1 10.15 -2.78 1.95
N VAL A 2 11.27 -2.02 1.97
CA VAL A 2 11.61 -1.14 0.82
C VAL A 2 11.98 -1.93 -0.44
N GLU A 3 12.79 -2.98 -0.31
CA GLU A 3 13.20 -3.86 -1.43
C GLU A 3 12.00 -4.59 -2.03
N ASP A 4 11.10 -5.12 -1.20
CA ASP A 4 9.87 -5.80 -1.64
C ASP A 4 8.99 -4.87 -2.49
N CYS A 5 8.83 -3.61 -2.07
CA CYS A 5 8.07 -2.62 -2.82
C CYS A 5 8.73 -2.26 -4.15
N VAL A 6 10.06 -2.10 -4.18
CA VAL A 6 10.78 -1.75 -5.41
C VAL A 6 10.74 -2.89 -6.42
N ASN A 7 10.92 -4.13 -5.97
CA ASN A 7 10.86 -5.31 -6.82
C ASN A 7 9.43 -5.57 -7.33
N ALA A 8 8.40 -5.33 -6.52
CA ALA A 8 7.01 -5.44 -6.96
C ALA A 8 6.63 -4.43 -8.05
N VAL A 9 7.16 -3.20 -7.97
CA VAL A 9 6.89 -2.16 -8.96
C VAL A 9 7.74 -2.36 -10.21
N GLY A 10 8.97 -2.86 -10.09
CA GLY A 10 9.96 -2.89 -11.18
C GLY A 10 10.51 -1.51 -11.52
N VAL A 11 11.68 -1.46 -12.15
CA VAL A 11 12.44 -0.22 -12.35
C VAL A 11 12.93 -0.13 -13.79
N ASP A 12 12.70 1.01 -14.43
CA ASP A 12 13.25 1.30 -15.75
C ASP A 12 14.75 1.61 -15.63
N VAL A 13 15.59 0.75 -16.22
CA VAL A 13 17.05 0.85 -16.09
C VAL A 13 17.64 2.10 -16.76
N ASN A 14 16.94 2.66 -17.74
CA ASN A 14 17.40 3.84 -18.48
C ASN A 14 17.10 5.15 -17.77
N THR A 15 16.15 5.17 -16.85
CA THR A 15 15.73 6.40 -16.13
C THR A 15 16.00 6.35 -14.64
N ALA A 16 16.19 5.16 -14.07
CA ALA A 16 16.40 5.00 -12.64
C ALA A 16 17.70 5.62 -12.13
N SER A 17 17.63 6.09 -10.88
CA SER A 17 18.76 6.59 -10.12
C SER A 17 19.52 5.45 -9.43
N VAL A 18 20.78 5.71 -9.05
CA VAL A 18 21.62 4.75 -8.33
C VAL A 18 20.96 4.22 -7.04
N PRO A 19 20.38 5.07 -6.16
CA PRO A 19 19.74 4.57 -4.94
C PRO A 19 18.54 3.66 -5.20
N LEU A 20 17.83 3.85 -6.31
CA LEU A 20 16.69 3.02 -6.69
C LEU A 20 17.16 1.65 -7.23
N LEU A 21 18.15 1.66 -8.13
CA LEU A 21 18.75 0.44 -8.68
C LEU A 21 19.41 -0.42 -7.59
N ALA A 22 20.02 0.20 -6.58
CA ALA A 22 20.65 -0.51 -5.48
C ALA A 22 19.67 -1.29 -4.58
N ARG A 23 18.35 -1.11 -4.76
CA ARG A 23 17.29 -1.85 -4.04
C ARG A 23 16.72 -3.02 -4.83
N ILE A 24 17.17 -3.21 -6.07
CA ILE A 24 16.74 -4.34 -6.91
C ILE A 24 17.42 -5.62 -6.45
N SER A 25 16.68 -6.73 -6.49
CA SER A 25 17.20 -8.06 -6.19
C SER A 25 18.50 -8.35 -6.96
N GLY A 26 19.53 -8.80 -6.25
CA GLY A 26 20.85 -9.12 -6.83
C GLY A 26 21.75 -7.91 -7.11
N LEU A 27 21.26 -6.67 -7.05
CA LEU A 27 22.08 -5.47 -7.21
C LEU A 27 22.58 -4.93 -5.86
N ASN A 28 23.67 -4.18 -5.92
CA ASN A 28 24.22 -3.43 -4.80
C ASN A 28 24.63 -2.03 -5.26
N GLN A 29 25.10 -1.19 -4.32
CA GLN A 29 25.48 0.20 -4.62
C GLN A 29 26.53 0.30 -5.75
N THR A 30 27.53 -0.59 -5.77
CA THR A 30 28.58 -0.59 -6.80
C THR A 30 28.03 -1.01 -8.16
N LEU A 31 27.20 -2.04 -8.22
CA LEU A 31 26.58 -2.48 -9.46
C LEU A 31 25.62 -1.42 -10.01
N ALA A 32 24.83 -0.78 -9.15
CA ALA A 32 23.97 0.32 -9.54
C ALA A 32 24.76 1.51 -10.13
N GLN A 33 25.90 1.86 -9.54
CA GLN A 33 26.81 2.86 -10.10
C GLN A 33 27.36 2.43 -11.46
N ASN A 34 27.80 1.17 -11.60
CA ASN A 34 28.32 0.65 -12.87
C ASN A 34 27.26 0.66 -13.98
N ILE A 35 26.00 0.36 -13.67
CA ILE A 35 24.89 0.39 -14.64
C ILE A 35 24.67 1.83 -15.14
N VAL A 36 24.62 2.80 -14.22
CA VAL A 36 24.44 4.22 -14.58
C VAL A 36 25.65 4.74 -15.38
N ALA A 37 26.87 4.47 -14.91
CA ALA A 37 28.09 4.85 -15.64
C ALA A 37 28.13 4.24 -17.05
N TYR A 38 27.80 2.95 -17.18
CA TYR A 38 27.75 2.29 -18.48
C TYR A 38 26.71 2.93 -19.42
N ARG A 39 25.53 3.29 -18.90
CA ARG A 39 24.48 3.98 -19.66
C ARG A 39 24.92 5.38 -20.11
N ASP A 40 25.61 6.11 -19.24
CA ASP A 40 26.06 7.47 -19.53
C ASP A 40 27.19 7.45 -20.58
N GLU A 41 28.05 6.42 -20.58
CA GLU A 41 29.14 6.25 -21.55
C GLU A 41 28.70 5.61 -22.88
N ASN A 42 27.80 4.62 -22.85
CA ASN A 42 27.44 3.78 -24.01
C ASN A 42 26.02 4.06 -24.54
N GLY A 43 25.36 5.08 -23.98
CA GLY A 43 23.96 5.38 -24.21
C GLY A 43 22.99 4.39 -23.57
N ALA A 44 21.69 4.62 -23.81
CA ALA A 44 20.61 3.80 -23.28
C ALA A 44 20.78 2.29 -23.61
N PHE A 45 20.28 1.46 -22.71
CA PHE A 45 20.13 0.02 -22.94
C PHE A 45 18.97 -0.22 -23.91
N ASP A 46 19.23 -0.93 -24.99
CA ASP A 46 18.23 -1.33 -26.00
C ASP A 46 17.69 -2.75 -25.78
N SER A 47 18.32 -3.52 -24.88
CA SER A 47 17.92 -4.87 -24.50
C SER A 47 18.51 -5.27 -23.16
N ARG A 48 17.84 -6.17 -22.43
CA ARG A 48 18.34 -6.71 -21.14
C ARG A 48 19.68 -7.43 -21.33
N LYS A 49 19.89 -8.10 -22.46
CA LYS A 49 21.17 -8.76 -22.79
C LYS A 49 22.36 -7.80 -22.77
N LYS A 50 22.16 -6.51 -23.06
CA LYS A 50 23.23 -5.49 -22.99
C LYS A 50 23.71 -5.25 -21.56
N LEU A 51 22.91 -5.58 -20.52
CA LEU A 51 23.31 -5.49 -19.11
C LEU A 51 24.47 -6.42 -18.76
N LEU A 52 24.64 -7.55 -19.46
CA LEU A 52 25.78 -8.45 -19.27
C LEU A 52 27.12 -7.82 -19.68
N LYS A 53 27.11 -6.68 -20.40
CA LYS A 53 28.31 -5.91 -20.72
C LYS A 53 28.71 -4.94 -19.61
N VAL A 54 27.87 -4.75 -18.59
CA VAL A 54 28.16 -3.86 -17.46
C VAL A 54 29.26 -4.48 -16.61
N PRO A 55 30.30 -3.71 -16.24
CA PRO A 55 31.38 -4.22 -15.40
C PRO A 55 30.87 -4.86 -14.11
N ARG A 56 31.36 -6.07 -13.82
CA ARG A 56 31.04 -6.87 -12.61
C ARG A 56 29.59 -7.39 -12.54
N LEU A 57 28.75 -7.15 -13.55
CA LEU A 57 27.42 -7.73 -13.65
C LEU A 57 27.53 -9.11 -14.32
N GLY A 58 27.64 -10.17 -13.50
CA GLY A 58 27.74 -11.55 -13.96
C GLY A 58 26.37 -12.19 -14.24
N GLU A 59 26.37 -13.39 -14.82
CA GLU A 59 25.15 -14.13 -15.19
C GLU A 59 24.19 -14.38 -14.02
N LYS A 60 24.73 -14.76 -12.84
CA LYS A 60 23.90 -14.96 -11.63
C LYS A 60 23.22 -13.67 -11.18
N THR A 61 23.96 -12.57 -11.19
CA THR A 61 23.43 -11.24 -10.85
C THR A 61 22.36 -10.82 -11.85
N PHE A 62 22.62 -11.07 -13.14
CA PHE A 62 21.66 -10.82 -14.21
C PHE A 62 20.37 -11.63 -14.00
N GLU A 63 20.47 -12.93 -13.73
CA GLU A 63 19.31 -13.80 -13.46
C GLU A 63 18.49 -13.32 -12.26
N GLN A 64 19.14 -12.83 -11.21
CA GLN A 64 18.41 -12.31 -10.05
C GLN A 64 17.73 -10.95 -10.30
N ALA A 65 18.32 -10.12 -11.16
CA ALA A 65 17.87 -8.74 -11.38
C ALA A 65 16.98 -8.56 -12.62
N ALA A 66 17.14 -9.39 -13.65
CA ALA A 66 16.60 -9.12 -14.99
C ALA A 66 15.07 -9.01 -15.02
N GLY A 67 14.35 -9.76 -14.20
CA GLY A 67 12.89 -9.69 -14.11
C GLY A 67 12.38 -8.36 -13.56
N PHE A 68 13.20 -7.64 -12.79
CA PHE A 68 12.84 -6.38 -12.15
C PHE A 68 13.33 -5.15 -12.92
N LEU A 69 14.28 -5.32 -13.84
CA LEU A 69 14.81 -4.27 -14.69
C LEU A 69 14.02 -4.18 -16.00
N ARG A 70 13.40 -3.05 -16.28
CA ARG A 70 12.61 -2.81 -17.50
C ARG A 70 13.35 -1.93 -18.49
N ILE A 71 13.10 -2.14 -19.78
CA ILE A 71 13.60 -1.31 -20.87
C ILE A 71 12.41 -0.95 -21.76
N ASN A 72 11.99 0.31 -21.68
CA ASN A 72 10.95 0.85 -22.54
C ASN A 72 11.53 1.27 -23.90
N GLY A 73 10.85 0.91 -24.99
CA GLY A 73 11.29 1.26 -26.35
C GLY A 73 12.55 0.52 -26.83
N GLY A 74 12.88 -0.62 -26.20
CA GLY A 74 13.97 -1.50 -26.63
C GLY A 74 13.65 -2.31 -27.88
N LYS A 75 14.62 -3.11 -28.34
CA LYS A 75 14.47 -4.02 -29.49
C LYS A 75 13.58 -5.23 -29.18
N GLU A 76 13.54 -5.64 -27.93
CA GLU A 76 12.75 -6.78 -27.46
C GLU A 76 11.53 -6.25 -26.69
N PRO A 77 10.31 -6.36 -27.25
CA PRO A 77 9.09 -5.87 -26.58
C PRO A 77 8.87 -6.46 -25.19
N LEU A 78 9.33 -7.69 -24.94
CA LEU A 78 9.19 -8.35 -23.64
C LEU A 78 10.03 -7.69 -22.54
N ASP A 79 11.08 -6.95 -22.88
CA ASP A 79 11.94 -6.26 -21.89
C ASP A 79 11.21 -5.13 -21.15
N ALA A 80 10.07 -4.66 -21.66
CA ALA A 80 9.20 -3.70 -20.97
C ALA A 80 8.30 -4.34 -19.90
N SER A 81 8.18 -5.67 -19.90
CA SER A 81 7.33 -6.43 -18.97
C SER A 81 8.12 -7.01 -17.79
N ALA A 82 7.44 -7.50 -16.75
CA ALA A 82 8.10 -8.27 -15.69
C ALA A 82 8.41 -9.74 -16.09
N VAL A 83 8.15 -10.14 -17.33
CA VAL A 83 8.48 -11.49 -17.81
C VAL A 83 9.99 -11.68 -17.77
N HIS A 84 10.46 -12.69 -17.03
CA HIS A 84 11.87 -12.98 -16.90
C HIS A 84 12.47 -13.50 -18.22
N PRO A 85 13.72 -13.14 -18.62
CA PRO A 85 14.35 -13.63 -19.84
C PRO A 85 14.41 -15.16 -19.99
N GLU A 86 14.41 -15.90 -18.89
CA GLU A 86 14.35 -17.37 -18.93
C GLU A 86 13.05 -17.91 -19.54
N ALA A 87 11.97 -17.13 -19.45
CA ALA A 87 10.65 -17.49 -19.96
C ALA A 87 10.43 -17.05 -21.41
N TYR A 88 11.37 -16.33 -22.03
CA TYR A 88 11.25 -15.88 -23.43
C TYR A 88 11.04 -17.03 -24.42
N PRO A 89 11.69 -18.22 -24.27
CA PRO A 89 11.40 -19.36 -25.13
C PRO A 89 9.95 -19.84 -25.04
N VAL A 90 9.33 -19.74 -23.87
CA VAL A 90 7.93 -20.14 -23.66
C VAL A 90 6.99 -19.15 -24.35
N VAL A 91 7.23 -17.85 -24.18
CA VAL A 91 6.46 -16.81 -24.87
C VAL A 91 6.63 -16.91 -26.39
N ALA A 92 7.84 -17.19 -26.87
CA ALA A 92 8.08 -17.42 -28.30
C ALA A 92 7.25 -18.59 -28.87
N LYS A 93 7.08 -19.68 -28.11
CA LYS A 93 6.19 -20.79 -28.50
C LYS A 93 4.72 -20.34 -28.55
N MET A 94 4.27 -19.55 -27.58
CA MET A 94 2.90 -19.01 -27.56
C MET A 94 2.63 -18.14 -28.79
N LEU A 95 3.57 -17.26 -29.12
CA LEU A 95 3.51 -16.37 -30.28
C LEU A 95 3.47 -17.17 -31.59
N ALA A 96 4.32 -18.19 -31.71
CA ALA A 96 4.36 -19.06 -32.89
C ALA A 96 3.05 -19.85 -33.09
N GLN A 97 2.44 -20.35 -32.01
CA GLN A 97 1.17 -21.10 -32.10
C GLN A 97 -0.01 -20.21 -32.50
N GLN A 98 0.00 -18.94 -32.09
CA GLN A 98 -1.05 -17.98 -32.40
C GLN A 98 -0.81 -17.23 -33.72
N GLY A 99 0.40 -17.32 -34.28
CA GLY A 99 0.78 -16.61 -35.50
C GLY A 99 0.80 -15.08 -35.33
N ILE A 100 1.14 -14.60 -34.13
CA ILE A 100 1.17 -13.18 -33.78
C ILE A 100 2.55 -12.78 -33.26
N THR A 101 2.84 -11.48 -33.26
CA THR A 101 4.07 -10.91 -32.72
C THR A 101 3.93 -10.54 -31.24
N ALA A 102 5.05 -10.41 -30.53
CA ALA A 102 5.05 -9.98 -29.12
C ALA A 102 4.34 -8.64 -28.92
N ALA A 103 4.55 -7.69 -29.84
CA ALA A 103 3.91 -6.38 -29.81
C ALA A 103 2.38 -6.44 -29.96
N GLU A 104 1.84 -7.44 -30.66
CA GLU A 104 0.39 -7.63 -30.83
C GLU A 104 -0.26 -8.35 -29.64
N LEU A 105 0.51 -9.16 -28.92
CA LEU A 105 0.03 -9.90 -27.75
C LEU A 105 0.03 -9.03 -26.48
N ILE A 106 1.08 -8.22 -26.29
CA ILE A 106 1.26 -7.38 -25.10
C ILE A 106 0.13 -6.34 -25.01
N GLY A 107 -0.57 -6.30 -23.87
CA GLY A 107 -1.70 -5.40 -23.64
C GLY A 107 -3.02 -5.86 -24.29
N ASN A 108 -3.01 -6.95 -25.07
CA ASN A 108 -4.19 -7.45 -25.74
C ASN A 108 -4.87 -8.59 -24.97
N ARG A 109 -5.79 -8.20 -24.09
CA ARG A 109 -6.53 -9.11 -23.22
C ARG A 109 -7.26 -10.22 -23.97
N GLU A 110 -7.80 -9.95 -25.15
CA GLU A 110 -8.55 -10.96 -25.91
C GLU A 110 -7.63 -12.05 -26.44
N ARG A 111 -6.47 -11.66 -26.98
CA ARG A 111 -5.45 -12.59 -27.48
C ARG A 111 -4.85 -13.42 -26.35
N VAL A 112 -4.52 -12.80 -25.22
CA VAL A 112 -3.98 -13.51 -24.05
C VAL A 112 -4.97 -14.56 -23.54
N LYS A 113 -6.27 -14.24 -23.46
CA LYS A 113 -7.31 -15.19 -23.02
C LYS A 113 -7.51 -16.38 -23.95
N GLN A 114 -7.13 -16.29 -25.22
CA GLN A 114 -7.20 -17.41 -26.17
C GLN A 114 -6.09 -18.44 -25.95
N ILE A 115 -5.04 -18.09 -25.19
CA ILE A 115 -3.92 -18.98 -24.90
C ILE A 115 -4.29 -19.88 -23.71
N LYS A 116 -4.25 -21.19 -23.92
CA LYS A 116 -4.42 -22.17 -22.85
C LYS A 116 -3.10 -22.37 -22.11
N ALA A 117 -3.03 -21.92 -20.86
CA ALA A 117 -1.81 -22.01 -20.04
C ALA A 117 -1.25 -23.43 -19.91
N SER A 118 -2.11 -24.45 -19.88
CA SER A 118 -1.72 -25.87 -19.79
C SER A 118 -0.85 -26.34 -20.94
N ASP A 119 -0.98 -25.72 -22.12
CA ASP A 119 -0.30 -26.18 -23.33
C ASP A 119 1.19 -25.78 -23.35
N PHE A 120 1.59 -24.90 -22.41
CA PHE A 120 2.93 -24.32 -22.33
C PHE A 120 3.67 -24.66 -21.04
N THR A 121 3.13 -25.56 -20.21
CA THR A 121 3.82 -26.04 -19.01
C THR A 121 4.89 -27.06 -19.39
N ASP A 122 6.02 -27.02 -18.70
CA ASP A 122 7.08 -28.02 -18.80
C ASP A 122 7.68 -28.34 -17.42
N GLU A 123 8.77 -29.13 -17.38
CA GLU A 123 9.44 -29.50 -16.13
C GLU A 123 10.03 -28.28 -15.37
N ARG A 124 10.28 -27.18 -16.08
CA ARG A 124 10.88 -25.95 -15.55
C ARG A 124 9.84 -24.88 -15.22
N PHE A 125 8.76 -24.80 -15.99
CA PHE A 125 7.69 -23.82 -15.88
C PHE A 125 6.35 -24.52 -15.59
N GLY A 126 5.95 -24.49 -14.32
CA GLY A 126 4.64 -24.99 -13.90
C GLY A 126 3.49 -24.06 -14.30
N LEU A 127 2.27 -24.57 -14.16
CA LEU A 127 1.04 -23.81 -14.45
C LEU A 127 0.98 -22.43 -13.77
N PRO A 128 1.35 -22.25 -12.47
CA PRO A 128 1.33 -20.94 -11.84
C PRO A 128 2.21 -19.92 -12.56
N THR A 129 3.42 -20.32 -12.95
CA THR A 129 4.37 -19.45 -13.65
C THR A 129 3.84 -19.03 -15.03
N ILE A 130 3.18 -19.96 -15.74
CA ILE A 130 2.57 -19.64 -17.03
C ILE A 130 1.40 -18.65 -16.86
N LEU A 131 0.57 -18.84 -15.83
CA LEU A 131 -0.52 -17.91 -15.53
C LEU A 131 0.00 -16.52 -15.18
N ASP A 132 1.09 -16.43 -14.42
CA ASP A 132 1.74 -15.16 -14.09
C ASP A 132 2.28 -14.47 -15.35
N ILE A 133 2.94 -15.22 -16.24
CA ILE A 133 3.41 -14.70 -17.53
C ILE A 133 2.25 -14.16 -18.36
N LEU A 134 1.14 -14.90 -18.46
CA LEU A 134 -0.04 -14.44 -19.20
C LEU A 134 -0.66 -13.19 -18.57
N SER A 135 -0.76 -13.14 -17.25
CA SER A 135 -1.24 -11.94 -16.54
C SER A 135 -0.34 -10.72 -16.81
N GLU A 136 0.98 -10.93 -16.86
CA GLU A 136 1.94 -9.87 -17.14
C GLU A 136 1.89 -9.43 -18.62
N LEU A 137 1.65 -10.34 -19.55
CA LEU A 137 1.43 -10.01 -20.97
C LEU A 137 0.10 -9.28 -21.18
N GLU A 138 -0.95 -9.57 -20.39
CA GLU A 138 -2.22 -8.84 -20.42
C GLU A 138 -2.02 -7.37 -20.01
N LYS A 139 -1.16 -7.12 -19.01
CA LYS A 139 -0.90 -5.79 -18.45
C LYS A 139 0.59 -5.63 -18.11
N PRO A 140 1.44 -5.30 -19.11
CA PRO A 140 2.89 -5.21 -18.91
C PRO A 140 3.22 -4.12 -17.90
N GLY A 141 4.02 -4.46 -16.89
CA GLY A 141 4.48 -3.50 -15.89
C GLY A 141 3.33 -2.91 -15.08
N ARG A 142 2.30 -3.72 -14.80
CA ARG A 142 1.17 -3.34 -13.93
C ARG A 142 1.71 -2.65 -12.69
N ASP A 143 1.40 -1.35 -12.57
CA ASP A 143 1.72 -0.63 -11.36
C ASP A 143 0.89 -1.24 -10.21
N PRO A 144 1.53 -1.83 -9.18
CA PRO A 144 0.81 -2.35 -8.03
C PRO A 144 0.21 -1.24 -7.17
N ARG A 145 0.63 0.02 -7.38
CA ARG A 145 -0.01 1.19 -6.79
C ARG A 145 -1.41 1.27 -7.39
N GLY A 146 -2.44 1.21 -6.55
CA GLY A 146 -3.80 1.48 -6.97
C GLY A 146 -3.87 2.80 -7.73
N ALA A 147 -4.80 2.94 -8.66
CA ALA A 147 -4.97 4.18 -9.41
C ALA A 147 -5.11 5.36 -8.43
N PHE A 148 -4.37 6.44 -8.67
CA PHE A 148 -4.45 7.65 -7.87
C PHE A 148 -5.86 8.24 -8.04
N GLN A 149 -6.65 8.21 -6.96
CA GLN A 149 -7.99 8.81 -6.95
C GLN A 149 -7.86 10.21 -6.40
N THR A 150 -8.10 11.22 -7.23
CA THR A 150 -8.30 12.59 -6.78
C THR A 150 -9.72 12.70 -6.23
N ALA A 151 -9.88 13.09 -4.97
CA ALA A 151 -11.19 13.51 -4.46
C ALA A 151 -11.66 14.69 -5.32
N SER A 152 -12.84 14.55 -5.93
CA SER A 152 -13.47 15.67 -6.62
C SER A 152 -14.24 16.46 -5.56
N PHE A 153 -13.63 17.50 -5.01
CA PHE A 153 -14.34 18.41 -4.12
C PHE A 153 -15.50 19.05 -4.89
N ALA A 154 -16.67 19.20 -4.25
CA ALA A 154 -17.80 19.85 -4.88
C ALA A 154 -17.43 21.28 -5.28
N GLU A 155 -17.56 21.62 -6.57
CA GLU A 155 -17.23 22.96 -7.09
C GLU A 155 -18.01 24.05 -6.32
N GLY A 156 -17.28 25.04 -5.78
CA GLY A 156 -17.86 26.22 -5.13
C GLY A 156 -17.99 26.15 -3.60
N ILE A 157 -17.53 25.08 -2.94
CA ILE A 157 -17.46 24.99 -1.48
C ILE A 157 -15.99 25.16 -1.06
N HIS A 158 -15.64 26.33 -0.53
CA HIS A 158 -14.28 26.66 -0.12
C HIS A 158 -14.19 27.11 1.34
N GLU A 159 -15.30 27.57 1.92
CA GLU A 159 -15.35 28.02 3.31
C GLU A 159 -16.41 27.27 4.12
N ILE A 160 -16.24 27.28 5.45
CA ILE A 160 -17.19 26.66 6.39
C ILE A 160 -18.59 27.27 6.25
N SER A 161 -18.69 28.54 5.81
CA SER A 161 -19.96 29.24 5.56
C SER A 161 -20.77 28.65 4.40
N ASP A 162 -20.13 27.96 3.46
CA ASP A 162 -20.78 27.38 2.29
C ASP A 162 -21.41 26.01 2.62
N LEU A 163 -21.04 25.44 3.78
CA LEU A 163 -21.55 24.15 4.22
C LEU A 163 -22.96 24.26 4.77
N GLN A 164 -23.84 23.45 4.22
CA GLN A 164 -25.17 23.24 4.76
C GLN A 164 -25.29 21.84 5.35
N VAL A 165 -25.99 21.77 6.47
CA VAL A 165 -26.33 20.51 7.12
C VAL A 165 -27.14 19.64 6.16
N GLY A 166 -26.74 18.37 6.00
CA GLY A 166 -27.34 17.41 5.09
C GLY A 166 -26.62 17.25 3.74
N MET A 167 -25.67 18.13 3.39
CA MET A 167 -24.87 18.00 2.17
C MET A 167 -24.03 16.73 2.18
N ILE A 168 -23.90 16.08 1.03
CA ILE A 168 -23.02 14.93 0.81
C ILE A 168 -21.84 15.43 -0.02
N LEU A 169 -20.64 15.26 0.52
CA LEU A 169 -19.38 15.71 -0.06
C LEU A 169 -18.40 14.56 -0.15
N GLU A 170 -17.51 14.62 -1.14
CA GLU A 170 -16.32 13.77 -1.17
C GLU A 170 -15.19 14.48 -0.43
N GLY A 171 -14.48 13.73 0.42
CA GLY A 171 -13.36 14.25 1.18
C GLY A 171 -12.25 13.20 1.33
N VAL A 172 -11.07 13.66 1.71
CA VAL A 172 -9.90 12.81 1.93
C VAL A 172 -9.67 12.66 3.42
N VAL A 173 -9.45 11.43 3.89
CA VAL A 173 -9.10 11.20 5.29
C VAL A 173 -7.73 11.80 5.58
N SER A 174 -7.66 12.86 6.40
CA SER A 174 -6.41 13.50 6.78
C SER A 174 -5.68 12.69 7.85
N ASN A 175 -6.41 12.19 8.84
CA ASN A 175 -5.86 11.43 9.95
C ASN A 175 -6.89 10.51 10.59
N VAL A 176 -6.43 9.41 11.18
CA VAL A 176 -7.27 8.42 11.88
C VAL A 176 -6.85 8.36 13.35
N ALA A 177 -7.79 8.67 14.24
CA ALA A 177 -7.63 8.61 15.69
C ALA A 177 -8.43 7.43 16.28
N ASN A 178 -8.19 7.07 17.53
CA ASN A 178 -8.87 5.93 18.17
C ASN A 178 -10.39 6.14 18.32
N PHE A 179 -10.86 7.39 18.29
CA PHE A 179 -12.28 7.74 18.46
C PHE A 179 -12.99 8.09 17.15
N GLY A 180 -12.29 8.07 16.01
CA GLY A 180 -12.85 8.51 14.74
C GLY A 180 -11.81 8.85 13.67
N ALA A 181 -12.28 9.42 12.57
CA ALA A 181 -11.43 9.86 11.47
C ALA A 181 -11.67 11.34 11.16
N PHE A 182 -10.59 12.05 10.84
CA PHE A 182 -10.63 13.42 10.35
C PHE A 182 -10.64 13.38 8.83
N VAL A 183 -11.58 14.10 8.23
CA VAL A 183 -11.81 14.15 6.78
C VAL A 183 -11.73 15.59 6.33
N ASP A 184 -10.83 15.86 5.39
CA ASP A 184 -10.74 17.12 4.68
C ASP A 184 -11.74 17.12 3.52
N ILE A 185 -12.69 18.06 3.56
CA ILE A 185 -13.73 18.26 2.54
C ILE A 185 -13.47 19.51 1.70
N GLY A 186 -12.28 20.12 1.80
CA GLY A 186 -11.87 21.26 0.97
C GLY A 186 -12.18 22.63 1.55
N VAL A 187 -12.57 22.73 2.83
CA VAL A 187 -12.94 23.99 3.50
C VAL A 187 -11.89 24.52 4.48
N HIS A 188 -10.63 24.09 4.32
CA HIS A 188 -9.49 24.39 5.20
C HIS A 188 -9.63 23.95 6.67
N GLN A 189 -10.70 23.22 6.99
CA GLN A 189 -11.00 22.73 8.32
C GLN A 189 -11.49 21.29 8.24
N ASP A 190 -10.78 20.40 8.92
CA ASP A 190 -11.15 18.99 8.96
C ASP A 190 -12.46 18.78 9.72
N GLY A 191 -13.33 17.97 9.13
CA GLY A 191 -14.52 17.45 9.81
C GLY A 191 -14.21 16.14 10.54
N LEU A 192 -14.87 15.93 11.67
CA LEU A 192 -14.71 14.72 12.48
C LEU A 192 -15.84 13.74 12.19
N VAL A 193 -15.48 12.52 11.77
CA VAL A 193 -16.36 11.35 11.73
C VAL A 193 -16.10 10.51 12.97
N HIS A 194 -17.10 10.35 13.84
CA HIS A 194 -16.98 9.52 15.03
C HIS A 194 -16.90 8.03 14.67
N ILE A 195 -16.26 7.19 15.51
CA ILE A 195 -16.10 5.74 15.26
C ILE A 195 -17.42 5.02 14.92
N SER A 196 -18.51 5.41 15.57
CA SER A 196 -19.86 4.86 15.35
C SER A 196 -20.52 5.32 14.04
N ALA A 197 -19.96 6.35 13.42
CA ALA A 197 -20.44 6.96 12.18
C ALA A 197 -19.57 6.58 10.96
N LEU A 198 -18.52 5.77 11.14
CA LEU A 198 -17.67 5.27 10.07
C LEU A 198 -18.34 4.15 9.24
N SER A 199 -19.21 3.34 9.86
CA SER A 199 -19.85 2.20 9.21
C SER A 199 -21.19 1.86 9.84
N ASN A 200 -22.04 1.15 9.10
CA ASN A 200 -23.29 0.57 9.61
C ASN A 200 -23.05 -0.68 10.49
N LYS A 201 -21.83 -1.20 10.52
CA LYS A 201 -21.41 -2.33 11.39
C LYS A 201 -20.65 -1.81 12.60
N PHE A 202 -20.59 -2.60 13.67
CA PHE A 202 -19.78 -2.28 14.84
C PHE A 202 -18.29 -2.28 14.48
N VAL A 203 -17.61 -1.16 14.73
CA VAL A 203 -16.19 -0.96 14.46
C VAL A 203 -15.45 -0.89 15.79
N GLN A 204 -14.47 -1.77 16.01
CA GLN A 204 -13.61 -1.74 17.20
C GLN A 204 -12.44 -0.78 17.02
N ASP A 205 -11.80 -0.80 15.85
CA ASP A 205 -10.69 0.10 15.51
C ASP A 205 -10.99 0.84 14.19
N PRO A 206 -11.03 2.18 14.19
CA PRO A 206 -11.19 3.00 12.99
C PRO A 206 -10.19 2.67 11.86
N ARG A 207 -8.98 2.22 12.21
CA ARG A 207 -7.90 1.91 11.26
C ARG A 207 -8.17 0.67 10.40
N GLU A 208 -9.11 -0.17 10.80
CA GLU A 208 -9.55 -1.31 9.99
C GLU A 208 -10.50 -0.86 8.86
N VAL A 209 -11.16 0.27 9.03
CA VAL A 209 -12.20 0.76 8.11
C VAL A 209 -11.68 1.83 7.17
N VAL A 210 -10.85 2.74 7.68
CA VAL A 210 -10.31 3.88 6.91
C VAL A 210 -8.82 4.08 7.18
N LYS A 211 -8.11 4.58 6.17
CA LYS A 211 -6.70 4.95 6.22
C LYS A 211 -6.53 6.41 5.82
N ALA A 212 -5.47 7.04 6.34
CA ALA A 212 -5.10 8.38 5.89
C ALA A 212 -4.82 8.37 4.38
N GLY A 213 -5.42 9.30 3.64
CA GLY A 213 -5.39 9.38 2.19
C GLY A 213 -6.55 8.71 1.47
N ASP A 214 -7.43 7.98 2.17
CA ASP A 214 -8.62 7.40 1.54
C ASP A 214 -9.62 8.48 1.13
N VAL A 215 -10.20 8.35 -0.07
CA VAL A 215 -11.30 9.21 -0.54
C VAL A 215 -12.62 8.60 -0.08
N VAL A 216 -13.38 9.36 0.71
CA VAL A 216 -14.64 8.91 1.33
C VAL A 216 -15.79 9.86 1.03
N LYS A 217 -17.00 9.32 0.93
CA LYS A 217 -18.24 10.11 0.89
C LYS A 217 -18.74 10.34 2.30
N VAL A 218 -18.96 11.59 2.64
CA VAL A 218 -19.39 12.03 3.97
C VAL A 218 -20.59 12.95 3.86
N LYS A 219 -21.47 12.88 4.85
CA LYS A 219 -22.62 13.76 5.00
C LYS A 219 -22.39 14.72 6.17
N VAL A 220 -22.71 15.99 5.98
CA VAL A 220 -22.60 17.02 7.00
C VAL A 220 -23.74 16.89 8.00
N LEU A 221 -23.44 16.59 9.26
CA LEU A 221 -24.44 16.49 10.34
C LEU A 221 -24.64 17.81 11.08
N GLU A 222 -23.55 18.51 11.36
CA GLU A 222 -23.55 19.75 12.13
C GLU A 222 -22.39 20.63 11.69
N VAL A 223 -22.65 21.93 11.58
CA VAL A 223 -21.63 22.95 11.28
C VAL A 223 -21.68 24.00 12.37
N ASP A 224 -20.60 24.13 13.13
CA ASP A 224 -20.38 25.19 14.10
C ASP A 224 -19.28 26.11 13.58
N ALA A 225 -19.70 27.18 12.87
CA ALA A 225 -18.79 28.16 12.30
C ALA A 225 -18.05 28.97 13.38
N ALA A 226 -18.66 29.18 14.55
CA ALA A 226 -18.04 29.95 15.64
C ALA A 226 -16.85 29.19 16.26
N ARG A 227 -16.97 27.86 16.38
CA ARG A 227 -15.91 27.00 16.91
C ARG A 227 -15.06 26.33 15.84
N LYS A 228 -15.34 26.57 14.55
CA LYS A 228 -14.70 25.92 13.40
C LYS A 228 -14.77 24.39 13.50
N ARG A 229 -15.94 23.85 13.85
CA ARG A 229 -16.15 22.41 14.01
C ARG A 229 -17.20 21.93 13.01
N ILE A 230 -16.88 20.84 12.32
CA ILE A 230 -17.78 20.19 11.38
C ILE A 230 -17.92 18.73 11.82
N ALA A 231 -19.16 18.31 12.10
CA ALA A 231 -19.46 16.93 12.39
C ALA A 231 -19.90 16.23 11.11
N LEU A 232 -19.22 15.14 10.77
CA LEU A 232 -19.46 14.37 9.55
C LEU A 232 -19.90 12.95 9.91
N THR A 233 -20.63 12.32 9.01
CA THR A 233 -20.95 10.88 9.06
C THR A 233 -20.66 10.23 7.72
N MET A 234 -20.14 9.01 7.73
CA MET A 234 -20.04 8.16 6.53
C MET A 234 -21.32 7.35 6.30
N ARG A 235 -22.28 7.40 7.23
CA ARG A 235 -23.60 6.78 7.11
C ARG A 235 -24.57 7.76 6.46
N LEU A 236 -24.81 7.58 5.17
CA LEU A 236 -25.63 8.50 4.36
C LEU A 236 -27.10 8.54 4.81
N ASP A 237 -27.56 7.47 5.47
CA ASP A 237 -28.92 7.30 5.99
C ASP A 237 -29.20 8.09 7.29
N ASP A 238 -28.17 8.60 7.96
CA ASP A 238 -28.36 9.34 9.22
C ASP A 238 -28.99 10.72 8.95
N GLU A 239 -30.06 11.05 9.68
CA GLU A 239 -30.69 12.37 9.59
C GLU A 239 -29.97 13.42 10.46
N PRO A 240 -29.70 14.61 9.94
CA PRO A 240 -29.11 15.69 10.73
C PRO A 240 -30.09 16.18 11.79
N GLY A 241 -29.67 16.19 13.06
CA GLY A 241 -30.51 16.59 14.20
C GLY A 241 -31.05 15.43 15.06
N GLY A 242 -30.71 14.18 14.73
CA GLY A 242 -31.01 13.01 15.55
C GLY A 242 -30.25 13.01 16.89
N ALA A 243 -31.02 13.13 17.97
CA ALA A 243 -30.60 13.16 19.37
C ALA A 243 -29.37 12.31 19.73
N LYS A 244 -28.51 12.89 20.58
CA LYS A 244 -27.52 12.24 21.43
C LYS A 244 -27.89 10.78 21.70
N HIS A 245 -27.22 9.84 21.05
CA HIS A 245 -27.29 8.43 21.42
C HIS A 245 -26.53 8.28 22.75
N LYS A 246 -27.19 8.65 23.86
CA LYS A 246 -26.80 8.24 25.20
C LYS A 246 -27.01 6.73 25.24
N MET A 247 -25.96 5.98 24.90
CA MET A 247 -25.87 4.61 25.38
C MET A 247 -26.00 4.64 26.91
N PRO A 248 -26.89 3.86 27.52
CA PRO A 248 -26.95 3.79 28.97
C PRO A 248 -25.68 3.08 29.43
N TYR A 249 -24.75 3.83 30.02
CA TYR A 249 -23.69 3.24 30.80
C TYR A 249 -24.35 2.61 32.01
N GLU A 250 -24.56 1.30 31.95
CA GLU A 250 -25.15 0.52 33.02
C GLU A 250 -24.21 0.60 34.24
N ASN A 251 -24.57 1.49 35.16
CA ASN A 251 -23.86 1.72 36.40
C ASN A 251 -24.06 0.50 37.31
N ARG A 252 -23.23 -0.53 37.12
CA ARG A 252 -23.28 -1.74 37.94
C ARG A 252 -22.45 -1.52 39.21
N SER A 253 -23.01 -0.75 40.14
CA SER A 253 -22.54 -0.74 41.53
C SER A 253 -23.64 -1.22 42.49
N ARG A 254 -23.29 -2.36 43.12
CA ARG A 254 -23.82 -2.98 44.35
C ARG A 254 -25.09 -3.83 44.26
N GLU A 255 -24.89 -5.13 44.45
CA GLU A 255 -25.63 -5.83 45.50
C GLU A 255 -24.72 -6.80 46.27
N ARG A 256 -24.82 -6.71 47.59
CA ARG A 256 -24.05 -7.46 48.58
C ARG A 256 -24.74 -8.80 48.82
N THR A 257 -23.97 -9.87 48.94
CA THR A 257 -24.35 -10.98 49.85
C THR A 257 -23.14 -11.48 50.61
N ALA A 258 -23.36 -11.65 51.90
CA ALA A 258 -22.36 -11.84 52.95
C ALA A 258 -21.84 -13.28 53.03
N GLY A 259 -20.60 -13.45 53.51
CA GLY A 259 -20.15 -14.72 54.07
C GLY A 259 -18.64 -14.90 54.24
N ARG A 260 -18.21 -15.02 55.50
CA ARG A 260 -16.99 -15.67 56.05
C ARG A 260 -15.63 -14.92 56.13
N LYS A 261 -15.37 -14.50 57.38
CA LYS A 261 -14.15 -14.54 58.25
C LYS A 261 -12.76 -14.15 57.68
N PRO A 262 -11.99 -13.30 58.39
CA PRO A 262 -10.59 -13.07 58.08
C PRO A 262 -9.70 -14.13 58.73
N GLN A 263 -8.81 -14.76 57.95
CA GLN A 263 -7.72 -15.57 58.47
C GLN A 263 -6.41 -14.84 58.19
N ARG A 264 -5.79 -14.44 59.29
CA ARG A 264 -4.47 -13.84 59.44
C ARG A 264 -3.42 -14.74 58.78
N ASN A 265 -2.55 -14.18 57.93
CA ASN A 265 -1.30 -14.83 57.60
C ASN A 265 -0.17 -13.79 57.47
N ASP A 266 0.72 -13.84 58.45
CA ASP A 266 2.01 -13.18 58.47
C ASP A 266 2.90 -13.67 57.31
N ARG A 267 3.58 -12.73 56.63
CA ARG A 267 4.96 -12.91 56.14
C ARG A 267 5.55 -11.58 55.68
N ALA A 268 6.69 -11.26 56.29
CA ALA A 268 7.47 -10.04 56.14
C ALA A 268 8.12 -9.87 54.74
N PRO A 269 8.48 -8.64 54.34
CA PRO A 269 9.22 -8.36 53.11
C PRO A 269 10.74 -8.57 53.30
N ALA A 270 11.39 -9.20 52.32
CA ALA A 270 12.83 -9.36 52.26
C ALA A 270 13.50 -8.15 51.58
N ASN A 271 14.44 -7.57 52.33
CA ASN A 271 15.31 -6.43 52.00
C ASN A 271 16.23 -6.70 50.79
N SER A 272 16.37 -5.78 49.84
CA SER A 272 17.24 -4.57 49.86
C SER A 272 18.73 -4.87 49.65
N ALA A 273 19.12 -5.29 48.43
CA ALA A 273 20.52 -5.40 48.01
C ALA A 273 21.07 -4.13 47.34
N MET A 274 20.22 -3.12 47.07
CA MET A 274 20.62 -1.91 46.34
C MET A 274 20.76 -0.66 47.24
N ALA A 275 20.34 -0.75 48.50
CA ALA A 275 20.40 0.37 49.45
C ALA A 275 21.79 0.54 50.10
N ASP A 276 22.59 -0.52 50.22
CA ASP A 276 23.91 -0.47 50.88
C ASP A 276 25.06 0.02 49.99
N ALA A 277 24.84 0.20 48.68
CA ALA A 277 25.90 0.59 47.74
C ALA A 277 26.12 2.11 47.63
N PHE A 278 25.16 2.95 48.03
CA PHE A 278 25.25 4.41 47.85
C PHE A 278 25.71 5.21 49.08
N ALA A 279 25.85 4.56 50.25
CA ALA A 279 26.19 5.25 51.50
C ALA A 279 27.70 5.36 51.81
N LYS A 280 28.59 4.79 50.98
CA LYS A 280 30.05 4.77 51.23
C LYS A 280 30.90 5.73 50.38
N LEU A 281 30.31 6.70 49.68
CA LEU A 281 31.06 7.61 48.79
C LEU A 281 30.85 9.10 49.05
N LYS A 282 30.61 9.47 50.32
CA LYS A 282 30.74 10.86 50.76
C LYS A 282 31.38 10.93 52.15
N ARG A 283 32.70 10.76 52.18
CA ARG A 283 33.59 11.39 53.15
C ARG A 283 34.97 11.54 52.52
#